data_AF-A0A7C5QD72-F1
#
_entry.id   AF-A0A7C5QD72-F1
#
_cell.length_a   1.000
_cell.length_b   1.000
_cell.length_c   1.000
_cell.angle_alpha   90.00
_cell.angle_beta   90.00
_cell.angle_gamma   90.00
#
_symmetry.space_group_name_H-M   'P 1'
#
loop_
_entity.id
_entity.type
_entity.pdbx_description
1 polymer ?
#
loop_
_entity_poly.entity_id
_entity_poly.type
_entity_poly.pdbx_seq_one_letter_code
_entity_poly.pdbx_strand_id
1 'polypeptide(L)'
;MTQELELTEEQTAAIFPELNRAEKEKAELQKKLISEIRELRLLLKENKAKDEDFEVRVQRIKELRERIRQREEEFEKFLFGQLTAVQRARYIIFSLDFNRAMMERLNRVRMAGQKNK
;
A
#
# COMPACT_ATOMS: atom_id res chain seq x y z
N MET A 1 7.13 -2.80 14.02
CA MET A 1 5.84 -3.53 14.14
C MET A 1 5.83 -4.56 15.27
N THR A 2 6.46 -5.73 15.16
CA THR A 2 6.32 -6.80 16.18
C THR A 2 6.92 -6.45 17.55
N GLN A 3 8.05 -5.74 17.60
CA GLN A 3 8.66 -5.28 18.86
C GLN A 3 7.92 -4.08 19.49
N GLU A 4 7.35 -3.18 18.68
CA GLU A 4 6.63 -2.00 19.19
C GLU A 4 5.25 -2.33 19.76
N LEU A 5 4.65 -3.42 19.29
CA LEU A 5 3.35 -3.87 19.76
C LEU A 5 3.43 -4.83 20.94
N GLU A 6 4.63 -5.24 21.37
CA GLU A 6 4.83 -6.20 22.46
C GLU A 6 3.91 -7.43 22.28
N LEU A 7 3.92 -8.02 21.08
CA LEU A 7 3.04 -9.17 20.77
C LEU A 7 3.47 -10.41 21.56
N THR A 8 2.49 -11.16 22.06
CA THR A 8 2.75 -12.48 22.64
C THR A 8 3.10 -13.50 21.54
N GLU A 9 3.68 -14.64 21.92
CA GLU A 9 3.96 -15.72 20.97
C GLU A 9 2.69 -16.23 20.28
N GLU A 10 1.58 -16.33 21.02
CA GLU A 10 0.28 -16.73 20.48
C GLU A 10 -0.26 -15.71 19.46
N GLN A 11 -0.21 -14.42 19.79
CA GLN A 11 -0.59 -13.35 18.84
C GLN A 11 0.30 -13.38 17.60
N THR A 12 1.60 -13.58 17.78
CA THR A 12 2.58 -13.67 16.69
C THR A 12 2.25 -14.83 15.76
N ALA A 13 1.98 -16.02 16.31
CA ALA A 13 1.62 -17.21 15.55
C ALA A 13 0.32 -17.03 14.75
N ALA A 14 -0.65 -16.27 15.27
CA ALA A 14 -1.89 -15.96 14.56
C ALA A 14 -1.71 -14.88 13.48
N ILE A 15 -0.93 -13.83 13.76
CA ILE A 15 -0.80 -12.64 12.88
C ILE A 15 0.10 -12.92 11.68
N PHE A 16 1.25 -13.57 11.88
CA PHE A 16 2.26 -13.73 10.83
C PHE A 16 1.75 -14.42 9.55
N PRO A 17 0.99 -15.52 9.62
CA PRO A 17 0.44 -16.16 8.42
C PRO A 17 -0.46 -15.22 7.61
N GLU A 18 -1.35 -14.48 8.27
CA GLU A 18 -2.26 -13.56 7.60
C GLU A 18 -1.52 -12.32 7.07
N LEU A 19 -0.50 -11.83 7.79
CA LEU A 19 0.37 -10.76 7.31
C LEU A 19 1.07 -11.17 6.00
N ASN A 20 1.71 -12.35 5.99
CA ASN A 20 2.39 -12.85 4.80
C ASN A 20 1.43 -13.01 3.61
N ARG A 21 0.21 -13.49 3.89
CA ARG A 21 -0.84 -13.63 2.88
C ARG A 21 -1.27 -12.27 2.32
N ALA A 22 -1.57 -11.32 3.20
CA ALA A 22 -1.99 -9.96 2.83
C ALA A 22 -0.89 -9.23 2.04
N GLU A 23 0.38 -9.36 2.45
CA GLU A 23 1.52 -8.79 1.74
C GLU A 23 1.68 -9.39 0.35
N LYS A 24 1.56 -10.71 0.21
CA LYS A 24 1.64 -11.39 -1.09
C LYS A 24 0.53 -10.92 -2.03
N GLU A 25 -0.71 -10.92 -1.57
CA GLU A 25 -1.87 -10.50 -2.37
C GLU A 25 -1.77 -9.01 -2.75
N LYS A 26 -1.34 -8.16 -1.81
CA LYS A 26 -1.06 -6.75 -2.09
C LYS A 26 0.05 -6.57 -3.13
N ALA A 27 1.14 -7.33 -3.04
CA ALA A 27 2.23 -7.28 -4.01
C ALA A 27 1.77 -7.67 -5.42
N GLU A 28 0.89 -8.67 -5.55
CA GLU A 28 0.30 -9.05 -6.83
C GLU A 28 -0.61 -7.95 -7.41
N LEU A 29 -1.44 -7.32 -6.58
CA LEU A 29 -2.26 -6.18 -6.99
C LEU A 29 -1.42 -4.97 -7.41
N GLN A 30 -0.34 -4.69 -6.69
CA GLN A 30 0.60 -3.62 -7.04
C GLN A 30 1.31 -3.88 -8.36
N LYS A 31 1.72 -5.12 -8.64
CA LYS A 31 2.30 -5.49 -9.94
C LYS A 31 1.32 -5.22 -11.09
N LYS A 32 0.04 -5.59 -10.92
CA LYS A 32 -1.01 -5.31 -11.92
C LYS A 32 -1.21 -3.81 -12.11
N LEU A 33 -1.27 -3.04 -11.01
CA LEU A 33 -1.41 -1.59 -11.07
C LEU A 33 -0.25 -0.92 -11.82
N ILE A 34 0.99 -1.35 -11.57
CA ILE A 34 2.17 -0.85 -12.28
C ILE A 34 2.08 -1.13 -13.79
N SER A 35 1.61 -2.32 -14.17
CA SER A 35 1.40 -2.68 -15.60
C SER A 35 0.38 -1.76 -16.25
N GLU A 36 -0.81 -1.60 -15.63
CA GLU A 36 -1.87 -0.75 -16.16
C GLU A 36 -1.43 0.72 -16.29
N ILE A 37 -0.66 1.25 -15.32
CA ILE A 37 -0.08 2.60 -15.42
C ILE A 37 0.93 2.69 -16.57
N ARG A 38 1.77 1.67 -16.77
CA ARG A 38 2.74 1.64 -17.88
C ARG A 38 2.00 1.64 -19.21
N GLU A 39 0.96 0.83 -19.35
CA GLU A 39 0.16 0.72 -20.56
C GLU A 39 -0.61 2.03 -20.84
N LEU A 40 -1.20 2.66 -19.82
CA LEU A 40 -1.82 3.98 -19.97
C LEU A 40 -0.82 5.05 -20.43
N ARG A 41 0.42 5.03 -19.91
CA ARG A 41 1.49 5.94 -20.37
C ARG A 41 1.91 5.69 -21.82
N LEU A 42 1.79 4.46 -22.32
CA LEU A 42 2.06 4.15 -23.73
C LEU A 42 0.92 4.66 -24.61
N LEU A 43 -0.34 4.41 -24.22
CA LEU A 43 -1.51 4.93 -24.93
C LEU A 43 -1.49 6.46 -25.04
N LEU A 44 -1.10 7.17 -23.97
CA LEU A 44 -0.95 8.63 -24.00
C LEU A 44 0.12 9.13 -24.99
N LYS A 45 1.06 8.29 -25.41
CA LYS A 45 2.06 8.62 -26.44
C LYS A 45 1.60 8.24 -27.85
N GLU A 46 0.59 7.39 -27.98
CA GLU A 46 0.05 6.94 -29.25
C GLU A 46 -1.06 7.88 -29.72
N ASN A 47 -0.81 8.64 -30.79
CA ASN A 47 -1.76 9.61 -31.36
C ASN A 47 -3.02 9.00 -32.00
N LYS A 48 -3.28 7.69 -31.83
CA LYS A 48 -4.39 6.97 -32.49
C LYS A 48 -5.28 6.17 -31.52
N ALA A 49 -5.05 6.26 -30.21
CA ALA A 49 -5.91 5.62 -29.23
C ALA A 49 -7.29 6.29 -29.19
N LYS A 50 -8.35 5.52 -28.95
CA LYS A 50 -9.71 6.05 -28.79
C LYS A 50 -9.95 6.42 -27.32
N ASP A 51 -10.87 7.34 -27.08
CA ASP A 51 -11.31 7.71 -25.72
C ASP A 51 -11.75 6.49 -24.90
N GLU A 52 -12.41 5.52 -25.55
CA GLU A 52 -12.81 4.24 -24.97
C GLU A 52 -11.63 3.44 -24.40
N ASP A 53 -10.48 3.45 -25.08
CA ASP A 53 -9.26 2.75 -24.63
C ASP A 53 -8.71 3.38 -23.35
N PHE A 54 -8.79 4.71 -23.23
CA PHE A 54 -8.39 5.43 -22.03
C PHE A 54 -9.33 5.15 -20.85
N GLU A 55 -10.64 5.21 -21.08
CA GLU A 55 -11.64 4.98 -20.03
C GLU A 55 -11.53 3.57 -19.44
N VAL A 56 -11.35 2.55 -20.27
CA VAL A 56 -11.14 1.16 -19.82
C VAL A 56 -9.94 1.06 -18.87
N ARG A 57 -8.82 1.71 -19.22
CA ARG A 57 -7.58 1.67 -18.42
C ARG A 57 -7.72 2.46 -17.13
N VAL A 58 -8.31 3.65 -17.19
CA VAL A 58 -8.58 4.48 -16.02
C VAL A 58 -9.46 3.73 -15.03
N GLN A 59 -10.51 3.05 -15.51
CA GLN A 59 -11.40 2.27 -14.67
C GLN A 59 -10.67 1.09 -14.00
N ARG A 60 -9.86 0.33 -14.73
CA ARG A 60 -9.03 -0.75 -14.15
C ARG A 60 -8.07 -0.24 -13.08
N ILE A 61 -7.44 0.91 -13.31
CA ILE A 61 -6.54 1.53 -12.33
C ILE A 61 -7.31 1.92 -11.06
N LYS A 62 -8.51 2.50 -11.19
CA LYS A 62 -9.36 2.84 -10.04
C LYS A 62 -9.74 1.59 -9.24
N GLU A 63 -10.16 0.53 -9.91
CA GLU A 63 -10.52 -0.74 -9.27
C GLU A 63 -9.33 -1.39 -8.55
N LEU A 64 -8.14 -1.39 -9.17
CA LEU A 64 -6.94 -1.94 -8.53
C LEU A 64 -6.54 -1.14 -7.29
N ARG A 65 -6.63 0.19 -7.34
CA ARG A 65 -6.37 1.05 -6.17
C ARG A 65 -7.35 0.77 -5.03
N GLU A 66 -8.62 0.61 -5.36
CA GLU A 66 -9.64 0.31 -4.37
C GLU A 66 -9.43 -1.06 -3.74
N ARG A 67 -9.12 -2.10 -4.55
CA ARG A 67 -8.80 -3.44 -4.04
C ARG A 67 -7.57 -3.45 -3.12
N ILE A 68 -6.54 -2.67 -3.45
CA ILE A 68 -5.36 -2.54 -2.58
C ILE A 68 -5.76 -1.94 -1.22
N ARG A 69 -6.56 -0.87 -1.23
CA ARG A 69 -7.04 -0.23 -0.01
C ARG A 69 -7.90 -1.18 0.82
N GLN A 70 -8.87 -1.85 0.20
CA GLN A 70 -9.73 -2.82 0.88
C GLN A 70 -8.91 -3.93 1.52
N ARG A 71 -7.87 -4.43 0.84
CA ARG A 71 -7.01 -5.47 1.39
C ARG A 71 -6.19 -5.00 2.60
N GLU A 72 -5.73 -3.75 2.57
CA GLU A 72 -5.06 -3.13 3.72
C GLU A 72 -6.03 -2.98 4.91
N GLU A 73 -7.26 -2.51 4.67
CA GLU A 73 -8.29 -2.38 5.70
C GLU A 73 -8.73 -3.73 6.29
N GLU A 74 -8.86 -4.77 5.47
CA GLU A 74 -9.17 -6.12 5.93
C GLU A 74 -8.09 -6.66 6.86
N PHE A 75 -6.82 -6.51 6.48
CA PHE A 75 -5.70 -6.91 7.31
C PHE A 75 -5.65 -6.11 8.61
N GLU A 76 -5.89 -4.80 8.56
CA GLU A 76 -5.93 -3.96 9.75
C GLU A 76 -7.06 -4.37 10.71
N LYS A 77 -8.26 -4.65 10.19
CA LYS A 77 -9.38 -5.18 10.99
C LYS A 77 -9.03 -6.51 11.66
N PHE A 78 -8.41 -7.42 10.90
CA PHE A 78 -7.93 -8.69 11.45
C PHE A 78 -6.91 -8.47 12.57
N LEU A 79 -5.90 -7.63 12.33
CA LEU A 79 -4.88 -7.28 13.31
C LEU A 79 -5.52 -6.71 14.58
N PHE A 80 -6.43 -5.76 14.47
CA PHE A 80 -7.12 -5.16 15.62
C PHE A 80 -7.96 -6.16 16.42
N GLY A 81 -8.45 -7.22 15.79
CA GLY A 81 -9.12 -8.33 16.45
C GLY A 81 -8.19 -9.15 17.36
N GLN A 82 -6.89 -9.16 17.07
CA GLN A 82 -5.88 -9.90 17.84
C GLN A 82 -5.21 -9.04 18.93
N LEU A 83 -5.33 -7.71 18.86
CA LEU A 83 -4.62 -6.78 19.75
C LEU A 83 -5.47 -6.34 20.96
N THR A 84 -4.80 -6.13 22.09
CA THR A 84 -5.39 -5.44 23.25
C THR A 84 -5.63 -3.96 22.97
N ALA A 85 -6.39 -3.28 23.83
CA ALA A 85 -6.64 -1.83 23.70
C ALA A 85 -5.34 -1.01 23.67
N VAL A 86 -4.37 -1.33 24.52
CA VAL A 86 -3.06 -0.64 24.55
C VAL A 86 -2.27 -0.89 23.28
N GLN A 87 -2.25 -2.13 22.79
CA GLN A 87 -1.54 -2.49 21.56
C GLN A 87 -2.17 -1.82 20.33
N ARG A 88 -3.50 -1.71 20.27
CA ARG A 88 -4.19 -0.95 19.22
C ARG A 88 -3.80 0.52 19.22
N ALA A 89 -3.73 1.16 20.38
CA ALA A 89 -3.28 2.55 20.49
C ALA A 89 -1.84 2.74 19.99
N ARG A 90 -0.93 1.85 20.40
CA ARG A 90 0.47 1.86 19.92
C ARG A 90 0.56 1.68 18.41
N TYR A 91 -0.24 0.78 17.84
CA TYR A 91 -0.29 0.57 16.40
C TYR A 91 -0.70 1.84 15.65
N ILE A 92 -1.74 2.54 16.11
CA ILE A 92 -2.21 3.77 15.47
C ILE A 92 -1.12 4.85 15.49
N ILE A 93 -0.44 5.04 16.63
CA ILE A 93 0.66 6.00 16.73
C ILE A 93 1.76 5.63 15.74
N PHE A 94 2.19 4.36 15.76
CA PHE A 94 3.22 3.86 14.85
C PHE A 94 2.83 4.06 13.38
N SER A 95 1.60 3.72 12.98
CA SER A 95 1.18 3.80 11.57
C SER A 95 1.17 5.24 11.06
N LEU A 96 0.72 6.19 11.88
CA LEU A 96 0.70 7.61 11.54
C LEU A 96 2.12 8.19 11.48
N ASP A 97 2.97 7.88 12.47
CA ASP A 97 4.35 8.37 12.53
C ASP A 97 5.20 7.78 11.40
N PHE A 98 5.03 6.50 11.09
CA PHE A 98 5.71 5.84 9.99
C PHE A 98 5.37 6.49 8.64
N ASN A 99 4.08 6.71 8.38
CA ASN A 99 3.61 7.37 7.16
C ASN A 99 4.19 8.78 7.02
N ARG A 100 4.21 9.55 8.11
CA ARG A 100 4.83 10.88 8.14
C ARG A 100 6.33 10.82 7.83
N ALA A 101 7.07 9.96 8.52
CA ALA A 101 8.51 9.82 8.33
C ALA A 101 8.89 9.39 6.91
N MET A 102 8.09 8.51 6.30
CA MET A 102 8.27 8.08 4.91
C MET A 102 8.07 9.24 3.92
N MET A 103 7.01 10.04 4.10
CA MET A 103 6.77 11.22 3.25
C MET A 103 7.89 12.26 3.37
N GLU A 104 8.37 12.51 4.59
CA GLU A 104 9.50 13.42 4.83
C GLU A 104 10.79 12.94 4.15
N ARG A 105 11.10 11.62 4.20
CA ARG A 105 12.24 11.04 3.48
C ARG A 105 12.12 11.19 1.97
N LEU A 106 10.95 10.90 1.39
CA LEU A 106 10.70 11.08 -0.05
C LEU A 106 10.88 12.53 -0.49
N ASN A 107 10.41 13.49 0.31
CA ASN A 107 10.58 14.92 0.04
C ASN A 107 12.06 15.34 0.06
N ARG A 108 12.84 14.83 1.03
CA ARG A 108 14.30 15.09 1.08
C ARG A 108 15.03 14.53 -0.14
N VAL A 109 14.70 13.32 -0.58
CA VAL A 109 15.31 12.72 -1.79
C VAL A 109 14.99 13.54 -3.04
N ARG A 110 13.75 14.02 -3.19
CA ARG A 110 13.36 14.90 -4.31
C ARG A 110 14.13 16.23 -4.31
N MET A 111 14.29 16.85 -3.14
CA MET A 111 15.04 18.10 -2.98
C MET A 111 16.53 17.94 -3.29
N ALA A 112 17.14 16.82 -2.87
CA ALA A 112 18.53 16.50 -3.18
C ALA A 112 18.77 16.24 -4.67
N GLY A 113 17.80 15.59 -5.35
CA GLY A 113 17.87 15.36 -6.80
C GLY A 113 17.69 16.62 -7.66
N GLN A 114 17.06 17.67 -7.14
CA GLN A 114 16.93 18.96 -7.82
C GLN A 114 18.15 19.87 -7.66
N LYS A 115 18.94 19.73 -6.60
CA LYS A 115 20.19 20.49 -6.40
C LYS A 115 21.38 19.99 -7.21
N ASN A 116 21.28 18.79 -7.78
CA ASN A 116 22.32 18.15 -8.60
C ASN A 116 22.04 18.19 -10.11
N LYS A 117 21.16 19.08 -10.57
CA LYS A 117 20.94 19.42 -11.99
C LYS A 117 21.19 20.90 -12.20
#